data_AF-A0A2V9K0V6-F1
#
_entry.id   AF-A0A2V9K0V6-F1
#
_cell.length_a   1.000
_cell.length_b   1.000
_cell.length_c   1.000
_cell.angle_alpha   90.00
_cell.angle_beta   90.00
_cell.angle_gamma   90.00
#
_symmetry.space_group_name_H-M   'P 1'
#
loop_
_entity.id
_entity.type
_entity.pdbx_description
1 polymer ?
#
loop_
_entity_poly.entity_id
_entity_poly.type
_entity_poly.pdbx_seq_one_letter_code
_entity_poly.pdbx_strand_id
1 'polypeptide(L)'
;MSRAEIWYRMSEKTRIERERLGVRTGRKPAAERDLLEPLGGGLRDTSARRAASRAPGAFELFPKAPGKPRFFFDHTAAGRRRISALVDECFPVWKARALHEAEKICRHRLTLLGYGDFDLGASIDWNRDPLTGRSWGSRFWADYAPVADPFAGDPKLILELGRHQHLPKLGKAYFLTGEEGFAGEAIRQMQGWIDQNPPWIGIHWHSSLDIGLRAVNWIWTLFFLSGSQSLDPSAARRILESLHAQLDHVHRHPSIYSSPNTHLIGEAVSLFIAGLLLRGWKNAALWRRFGSSFLLREIERQVSSEGIHTELSSYYHCYALDMFMQALVLARNNGFKVPRYAWCRLSDMLDFLLHVTRPDGSLPSLGDDDGGRALALVRADYYSFLDAFSTGAVLFRREDLKHQARSYHEETLWLLGPESWEVYRQLEARPPSATRAAYPEAGYFIQRSGWSQQDSHWILDCGKFGVQ
;
A
#
# COMPACT_ATOMS: atom_id res chain seq x y z
N MET A 1 -20.21 22.50 -8.61
CA MET A 1 -20.27 21.06 -8.93
C MET A 1 -20.67 20.88 -10.39
N SER A 2 -19.97 20.01 -11.11
CA SER A 2 -20.29 19.70 -12.51
C SER A 2 -21.51 18.77 -12.61
N ARG A 3 -22.13 18.67 -13.81
CA ARG A 3 -23.23 17.70 -14.03
C ARG A 3 -22.79 16.25 -13.75
N ALA A 4 -21.54 15.91 -14.11
CA ALA A 4 -20.97 14.59 -13.86
C ALA A 4 -20.81 14.30 -12.36
N GLU A 5 -20.34 15.28 -11.59
CA GLU A 5 -20.21 15.16 -10.13
C GLU A 5 -21.58 15.00 -9.45
N ILE A 6 -22.57 15.79 -9.85
CA ILE A 6 -23.94 15.70 -9.32
C ILE A 6 -24.53 14.30 -9.58
N TRP A 7 -24.36 13.79 -10.80
CA TRP A 7 -24.81 12.44 -11.16
C TRP A 7 -24.08 11.35 -10.37
N TYR A 8 -22.76 11.48 -10.18
CA TYR A 8 -21.96 10.55 -9.38
C TYR A 8 -22.46 10.51 -7.93
N ARG A 9 -22.58 11.66 -7.27
CA ARG A 9 -23.02 11.74 -5.86
C ARG A 9 -24.43 11.19 -5.66
N MET A 10 -25.35 11.43 -6.61
CA MET A 10 -26.69 10.84 -6.57
C MET A 10 -26.67 9.32 -6.74
N SER A 11 -25.85 8.81 -7.65
CA SER A 11 -25.69 7.38 -7.90
C SER A 11 -25.08 6.66 -6.70
N GLU A 12 -24.05 7.26 -6.09
CA GLU A 12 -23.43 6.80 -4.86
C GLU A 12 -24.42 6.74 -3.70
N LYS A 13 -25.17 7.82 -3.44
CA LYS A 13 -26.21 7.83 -2.40
C LYS A 13 -27.25 6.72 -2.62
N THR A 14 -27.68 6.51 -3.86
CA THR A 14 -28.63 5.44 -4.22
C THR A 14 -28.05 4.05 -3.95
N ARG A 15 -26.76 3.85 -4.26
CA ARG A 15 -26.05 2.60 -3.99
C ARG A 15 -25.94 2.33 -2.49
N ILE A 16 -25.52 3.32 -1.70
CA ILE A 16 -25.42 3.24 -0.24
C ILE A 16 -26.77 2.83 0.38
N GLU A 17 -27.88 3.45 -0.05
CA GLU A 17 -29.20 3.11 0.48
C GLU A 17 -29.67 1.70 0.08
N ARG A 18 -29.35 1.23 -1.14
CA ARG A 18 -29.62 -0.15 -1.54
C ARG A 18 -28.83 -1.16 -0.71
N GLU A 19 -27.57 -0.88 -0.42
CA GLU A 19 -26.73 -1.71 0.45
C GLU A 19 -27.27 -1.74 1.88
N ARG A 20 -27.67 -0.58 2.42
CA ARG A 20 -28.32 -0.46 3.73
C ARG A 20 -29.58 -1.33 3.83
N LEU A 21 -30.44 -1.28 2.81
CA LEU A 21 -31.62 -2.15 2.70
C LEU A 21 -31.23 -3.63 2.58
N GLY A 22 -30.20 -3.95 1.81
CA GLY A 22 -29.67 -5.31 1.67
C GLY A 22 -29.21 -5.90 2.99
N VAL A 23 -28.42 -5.15 3.75
CA VAL A 23 -27.95 -5.52 5.11
C VAL A 23 -29.13 -5.75 6.05
N ARG A 24 -30.14 -4.87 6.05
CA ARG A 24 -31.34 -5.01 6.90
C ARG A 24 -32.23 -6.21 6.52
N THR A 25 -32.24 -6.59 5.25
CA THR A 25 -33.15 -7.64 4.71
C THR A 25 -32.46 -8.97 4.43
N GLY A 26 -31.13 -9.07 4.66
CA GLY A 26 -30.32 -10.24 4.33
C GLY A 26 -30.13 -10.48 2.83
N ARG A 27 -30.42 -9.48 1.97
CA ARG A 27 -30.26 -9.58 0.51
C ARG A 27 -28.89 -9.08 0.09
N LYS A 28 -28.18 -9.86 -0.73
CA LYS A 28 -26.92 -9.43 -1.34
C LYS A 28 -27.17 -8.32 -2.36
N PRO A 29 -26.33 -7.27 -2.40
CA PRO A 29 -26.41 -6.25 -3.45
C PRO A 29 -26.13 -6.86 -4.82
N ALA A 30 -26.72 -6.27 -5.87
CA ALA A 30 -26.51 -6.71 -7.24
C ALA A 30 -25.04 -6.49 -7.69
N ALA A 31 -24.60 -7.26 -8.68
CA ALA A 31 -23.30 -7.04 -9.32
C ALA A 31 -23.32 -5.71 -10.10
N GLU A 32 -22.28 -4.88 -9.94
CA GLU A 32 -22.23 -3.55 -10.55
C GLU A 32 -21.55 -3.52 -11.91
N ARG A 33 -21.88 -2.46 -12.66
CA ARG A 33 -21.23 -2.07 -13.91
C ARG A 33 -19.97 -1.27 -13.62
N ASP A 34 -19.16 -1.08 -14.66
CA ASP A 34 -17.89 -0.42 -14.57
C ASP A 34 -18.02 1.10 -14.31
N LEU A 35 -17.42 1.59 -13.22
CA LEU A 35 -17.49 3.00 -12.82
C LEU A 35 -16.75 3.97 -13.77
N LEU A 36 -16.00 3.48 -14.75
CA LEU A 36 -15.33 4.33 -15.74
C LEU A 36 -16.27 4.81 -16.86
N GLU A 37 -17.39 4.12 -17.12
CA GLU A 37 -18.33 4.51 -18.19
C GLU A 37 -18.85 5.96 -18.06
N PRO A 38 -19.22 6.45 -16.87
CA PRO A 38 -19.68 7.83 -16.68
C PRO A 38 -18.55 8.87 -16.66
N LEU A 39 -17.29 8.45 -16.49
CA LEU A 39 -16.13 9.33 -16.31
C LEU A 39 -15.32 9.56 -17.60
N GLY A 40 -15.75 8.98 -18.73
CA GLY A 40 -15.22 9.29 -20.06
C GLY A 40 -13.79 8.82 -20.35
N GLY A 41 -13.15 8.07 -19.45
CA GLY A 41 -11.75 7.67 -19.55
C GLY A 41 -11.58 6.16 -19.49
N GLY A 42 -11.28 5.53 -20.62
CA GLY A 42 -10.88 4.13 -20.65
C GLY A 42 -9.65 3.95 -21.52
N LEU A 43 -8.49 3.70 -20.91
CA LEU A 43 -7.37 3.08 -21.61
C LEU A 43 -7.80 1.67 -22.05
N ARG A 44 -7.65 1.36 -23.35
CA ARG A 44 -7.97 0.03 -23.87
C ARG A 44 -6.94 -0.97 -23.33
N ASP A 45 -7.33 -1.82 -22.38
CA ASP A 45 -6.55 -2.99 -21.97
C ASP A 45 -6.45 -3.98 -23.14
N THR A 46 -5.38 -3.89 -23.92
CA THR A 46 -5.10 -4.80 -25.04
C THR A 46 -4.67 -6.19 -24.58
N SER A 47 -4.33 -6.37 -23.29
CA SER A 47 -3.98 -7.68 -22.71
C SER A 47 -5.20 -8.54 -22.37
N ALA A 48 -6.40 -7.94 -22.33
CA ALA A 48 -7.65 -8.64 -22.07
C ALA A 48 -8.06 -9.66 -23.15
N ARG A 49 -7.46 -9.62 -24.36
CA ARG A 49 -7.82 -10.49 -25.49
C ARG A 49 -7.50 -11.98 -25.31
N ARG A 50 -6.91 -12.42 -24.18
CA ARG A 50 -6.57 -13.83 -23.94
C ARG A 50 -7.03 -14.41 -22.59
N ALA A 51 -7.92 -13.73 -21.86
CA ALA A 51 -8.59 -14.36 -20.73
C ALA A 51 -9.70 -15.29 -21.26
N ALA A 52 -9.32 -16.52 -21.61
CA ALA A 52 -10.27 -17.58 -21.94
C ALA A 52 -11.32 -17.68 -20.82
N SER A 53 -12.58 -17.71 -21.21
CA SER A 53 -13.74 -17.93 -20.34
C SER A 53 -13.60 -19.27 -19.62
N ARG A 54 -12.90 -19.29 -18.49
CA ARG A 54 -13.00 -20.38 -17.52
C ARG A 54 -14.25 -20.12 -16.69
N ALA A 55 -15.02 -21.18 -16.44
CA ALA A 55 -16.08 -21.16 -15.45
C ALA A 55 -15.54 -20.61 -14.11
N PRO A 56 -16.34 -19.88 -13.32
CA PRO A 56 -15.90 -19.29 -12.06
C PRO A 56 -15.49 -20.43 -11.10
N GLY A 57 -14.19 -20.69 -11.01
CA GLY A 57 -13.61 -21.53 -9.96
C GLY A 57 -13.62 -20.74 -8.65
N ALA A 58 -13.56 -21.46 -7.52
CA ALA A 58 -13.40 -20.89 -6.18
C ALA A 58 -12.34 -19.77 -6.15
N PHE A 59 -12.40 -18.90 -5.13
CA PHE A 59 -11.35 -17.89 -4.90
C PHE A 59 -9.99 -18.60 -4.76
N GLU A 60 -9.27 -18.77 -5.87
CA GLU A 60 -7.96 -19.39 -5.91
C GLU A 60 -6.92 -18.27 -5.89
N LEU A 61 -6.08 -18.26 -4.87
CA LEU A 61 -5.00 -17.29 -4.71
C LEU A 61 -3.78 -17.64 -5.59
N PHE A 62 -3.53 -18.93 -5.84
CA PHE A 62 -2.34 -19.44 -6.53
C PHE A 62 -2.71 -20.30 -7.76
N PRO A 63 -3.03 -19.69 -8.91
CA PRO A 63 -3.45 -20.45 -10.08
C PRO A 63 -2.32 -21.37 -10.58
N LYS A 64 -2.66 -22.63 -10.94
CA LYS A 64 -1.66 -23.65 -11.35
C LYS A 64 -1.20 -23.59 -12.83
N ALA A 65 -1.85 -22.80 -13.69
CA ALA A 65 -1.67 -22.80 -15.15
C ALA A 65 -0.56 -21.84 -15.70
N PRO A 66 -0.10 -21.96 -16.96
CA PRO A 66 0.86 -21.03 -17.57
C PRO A 66 0.32 -19.59 -17.68
N GLY A 67 1.18 -18.58 -17.57
CA GLY A 67 0.78 -17.17 -17.51
C GLY A 67 0.37 -16.69 -16.11
N LYS A 68 0.87 -17.37 -15.06
CA LYS A 68 0.63 -17.02 -13.66
C LYS A 68 0.99 -15.56 -13.38
N PRO A 69 0.18 -14.88 -12.56
CA PRO A 69 0.59 -13.59 -12.03
C PRO A 69 1.88 -13.74 -11.24
N ARG A 70 2.79 -12.78 -11.41
CA ARG A 70 4.06 -12.72 -10.70
C ARG A 70 3.94 -11.71 -9.57
N PHE A 71 4.09 -12.18 -8.34
CA PHE A 71 4.23 -11.30 -7.19
C PHE A 71 5.59 -10.60 -7.21
N PHE A 72 5.83 -9.70 -6.26
CA PHE A 72 7.08 -8.95 -6.15
C PHE A 72 8.32 -9.85 -6.03
N PHE A 73 8.17 -10.97 -5.34
CA PHE A 73 9.19 -12.00 -5.19
C PHE A 73 8.66 -13.40 -5.53
N ASP A 74 9.57 -14.34 -5.75
CA ASP A 74 9.23 -15.75 -5.96
C ASP A 74 8.87 -16.41 -4.62
N HIS A 75 7.57 -16.58 -4.39
CA HIS A 75 7.00 -17.19 -3.20
C HIS A 75 6.95 -18.73 -3.25
N THR A 76 7.43 -19.35 -4.33
CA THR A 76 7.54 -20.82 -4.38
C THR A 76 8.54 -21.34 -3.36
N ALA A 77 8.50 -22.65 -3.05
CA ALA A 77 9.48 -23.26 -2.16
C ALA A 77 10.94 -23.06 -2.63
N ALA A 78 11.18 -22.98 -3.94
CA ALA A 78 12.50 -22.71 -4.50
C ALA A 78 12.91 -21.24 -4.29
N GLY A 79 12.03 -20.30 -4.64
CA GLY A 79 12.26 -18.86 -4.42
C GLY A 79 12.48 -18.53 -2.95
N ARG A 80 11.67 -19.12 -2.06
CA ARG A 80 11.84 -19.04 -0.61
C ARG A 80 13.23 -19.48 -0.16
N ARG A 81 13.67 -20.69 -0.53
CA ARG A 81 15.01 -21.18 -0.16
C ARG A 81 16.11 -20.22 -0.63
N ARG A 82 15.99 -19.69 -1.84
CA ARG A 82 16.97 -18.75 -2.41
C ARG A 82 17.00 -17.42 -1.65
N ILE A 83 15.84 -16.83 -1.36
CA ILE A 83 15.75 -15.57 -0.63
C ILE A 83 16.23 -15.75 0.81
N SER A 84 15.80 -16.81 1.50
CA SER A 84 16.26 -17.10 2.87
C SER A 84 17.77 -17.30 2.91
N ALA A 85 18.36 -18.05 1.98
CA ALA A 85 19.82 -18.24 1.91
C ALA A 85 20.55 -16.91 1.71
N LEU A 86 20.07 -16.05 0.81
CA LEU A 86 20.65 -14.72 0.60
C LEU A 86 20.58 -13.86 1.87
N VAL A 87 19.45 -13.87 2.57
CA VAL A 87 19.28 -13.13 3.82
C VAL A 87 20.20 -13.70 4.91
N ASP A 88 20.29 -15.02 5.05
CA ASP A 88 21.15 -15.68 6.03
C ASP A 88 22.63 -15.37 5.80
N GLU A 89 23.07 -15.38 4.54
CA GLU A 89 24.47 -15.15 4.16
C GLU A 89 24.86 -13.67 4.21
N CYS A 90 24.06 -12.79 3.62
CA CYS A 90 24.42 -11.39 3.42
C CYS A 90 23.82 -10.43 4.45
N PHE A 91 22.67 -10.77 5.04
CA PHE A 91 21.88 -9.85 5.86
C PHE A 91 21.26 -10.50 7.12
N PRO A 92 22.04 -11.24 7.94
CA PRO A 92 21.49 -11.98 9.08
C PRO A 92 20.74 -11.10 10.10
N VAL A 93 21.13 -9.82 10.20
CA VAL A 93 20.46 -8.81 11.05
C VAL A 93 18.99 -8.60 10.63
N TRP A 94 18.66 -8.71 9.34
CA TRP A 94 17.27 -8.55 8.87
C TRP A 94 16.38 -9.69 9.36
N LYS A 95 16.89 -10.93 9.35
CA LYS A 95 16.17 -12.08 9.90
C LYS A 95 16.00 -11.98 11.40
N ALA A 96 17.04 -11.58 12.13
CA ALA A 96 16.97 -11.37 13.58
C ALA A 96 15.93 -10.30 13.94
N ARG A 97 15.89 -9.18 13.20
CA ARG A 97 14.85 -8.15 13.36
C ARG A 97 13.45 -8.68 13.06
N ALA A 98 13.28 -9.39 11.96
CA ALA A 98 11.98 -9.96 11.58
C ALA A 98 11.44 -10.92 12.65
N LEU A 99 12.31 -11.74 13.25
CA LEU A 99 11.97 -12.61 14.37
C LEU A 99 11.53 -11.81 15.60
N HIS A 100 12.33 -10.82 16.02
CA HIS A 100 12.02 -9.99 17.18
C HIS A 100 10.68 -9.25 17.04
N GLU A 101 10.43 -8.66 15.87
CA GLU A 101 9.16 -7.99 15.58
C GLU A 101 7.98 -8.98 15.59
N ALA A 102 8.15 -10.16 14.98
CA ALA A 102 7.11 -11.17 14.94
C ALA A 102 6.76 -11.73 16.33
N GLU A 103 7.75 -12.00 17.18
CA GLU A 103 7.55 -12.41 18.57
C GLU A 103 6.75 -11.37 19.38
N LYS A 104 7.05 -10.08 19.17
CA LYS A 104 6.30 -8.99 19.78
C LYS A 104 4.85 -8.96 19.30
N ILE A 105 4.62 -9.13 18.00
CA ILE A 105 3.27 -9.19 17.41
C ILE A 105 2.49 -10.41 17.91
N CYS A 106 3.13 -11.58 18.10
CA CYS A 106 2.50 -12.77 18.68
C CYS A 106 2.03 -12.57 20.13
N ARG A 107 2.54 -11.56 20.82
CA ARG A 107 2.07 -11.13 22.15
C ARG A 107 1.04 -9.99 22.07
N HIS A 108 0.51 -9.73 20.87
CA HIS A 108 -0.39 -8.62 20.52
C HIS A 108 0.12 -7.24 20.95
N ARG A 109 1.43 -7.03 20.81
CA ARG A 109 2.04 -5.72 21.07
C ARG A 109 2.37 -5.00 19.79
N LEU A 110 1.70 -3.88 19.52
CA LEU A 110 1.83 -3.14 18.28
C LEU A 110 2.21 -1.68 18.54
N THR A 111 3.10 -1.15 17.70
CA THR A 111 3.40 0.27 17.65
C THR A 111 2.48 0.94 16.63
N LEU A 112 1.75 1.99 17.02
CA LEU A 112 0.79 2.69 16.15
C LEU A 112 1.04 4.20 16.19
N LEU A 113 1.17 4.84 15.01
CA LEU A 113 1.22 6.29 14.80
C LEU A 113 2.12 7.08 15.77
N GLY A 114 3.27 6.52 16.15
CA GLY A 114 4.21 7.18 17.07
C GLY A 114 3.81 7.22 18.55
N TYR A 115 2.66 6.65 18.94
CA TYR A 115 2.21 6.58 20.34
C TYR A 115 2.95 5.53 21.19
N GLY A 116 3.91 4.81 20.60
CA GLY A 116 4.62 3.70 21.26
C GLY A 116 3.83 2.39 21.22
N ASP A 117 4.17 1.49 22.13
CA ASP A 117 3.67 0.10 22.13
C ASP A 117 2.36 -0.03 22.90
N PHE A 118 1.31 -0.48 22.21
CA PHE A 118 0.04 -0.87 22.80
C PHE A 118 0.02 -2.37 23.09
N ASP A 119 -0.45 -2.76 24.28
CA ASP A 119 -0.81 -4.13 24.61
C ASP A 119 -2.30 -4.33 24.32
N LEU A 120 -2.62 -5.11 23.27
CA LEU A 120 -4.00 -5.32 22.82
C LEU A 120 -4.70 -6.47 23.57
N GLY A 121 -4.08 -6.99 24.64
CA GLY A 121 -4.62 -8.07 25.47
C GLY A 121 -4.52 -9.45 24.82
N ALA A 122 -5.01 -10.49 25.52
CA ALA A 122 -4.93 -11.87 25.06
C ALA A 122 -5.78 -12.16 23.81
N SER A 123 -6.74 -11.29 23.48
CA SER A 123 -7.55 -11.33 22.27
C SER A 123 -7.79 -9.91 21.81
N ILE A 124 -7.45 -9.63 20.55
CA ILE A 124 -7.58 -8.29 19.98
C ILE A 124 -9.07 -7.98 19.79
N ASP A 125 -9.56 -6.96 20.50
CA ASP A 125 -10.84 -6.32 20.19
C ASP A 125 -10.61 -5.29 19.09
N TRP A 126 -10.97 -5.66 17.86
CA TRP A 126 -10.75 -4.83 16.69
C TRP A 126 -11.64 -3.58 16.67
N ASN A 127 -12.65 -3.49 17.53
CA ASN A 127 -13.52 -2.32 17.61
C ASN A 127 -13.17 -1.43 18.80
N ARG A 128 -12.16 -1.77 19.61
CA ARG A 128 -11.74 -0.97 20.76
C ARG A 128 -10.53 -0.12 20.43
N ASP A 129 -10.68 1.20 20.57
CA ASP A 129 -9.57 2.15 20.46
C ASP A 129 -8.53 1.85 21.55
N PRO A 130 -7.27 1.54 21.18
CA PRO A 130 -6.24 1.16 22.14
C PRO A 130 -5.73 2.33 23.01
N LEU A 131 -5.94 3.58 22.57
CA LEU A 131 -5.55 4.76 23.35
C LEU A 131 -6.63 5.16 24.35
N THR A 132 -7.89 5.25 23.91
CA THR A 132 -8.98 5.73 24.77
C THR A 132 -9.72 4.60 25.50
N GLY A 133 -9.56 3.36 25.05
CA GLY A 133 -10.28 2.19 25.55
C GLY A 133 -11.77 2.15 25.20
N ARG A 134 -12.26 3.10 24.39
CA ARG A 134 -13.65 3.16 23.93
C ARG A 134 -13.88 2.21 22.77
N SER A 135 -15.08 1.64 22.69
CA SER A 135 -15.45 0.75 21.58
C SER A 135 -16.32 1.47 20.55
N TRP A 136 -16.00 1.27 19.28
CA TRP A 136 -16.77 1.70 18.14
C TRP A 136 -17.98 0.76 17.96
N GLY A 137 -19.19 1.28 18.19
CA GLY A 137 -20.41 0.48 18.10
C GLY A 137 -20.65 -0.08 16.70
N SER A 138 -21.34 -1.24 16.62
CA SER A 138 -21.69 -1.90 15.36
C SER A 138 -22.81 -1.17 14.63
N ARG A 139 -22.50 -0.46 13.56
CA ARG A 139 -23.47 0.21 12.67
C ARG A 139 -23.09 0.03 11.22
N PHE A 140 -24.04 0.33 10.32
CA PHE A 140 -23.75 0.35 8.89
C PHE A 140 -22.67 1.40 8.61
N TRP A 141 -21.70 1.05 7.77
CA TRP A 141 -20.48 1.84 7.56
C TRP A 141 -20.70 3.32 7.16
N ALA A 142 -21.78 3.60 6.44
CA ALA A 142 -22.12 4.96 6.01
C ALA A 142 -22.83 5.79 7.10
N ASP A 143 -23.14 5.19 8.26
CA ASP A 143 -23.75 5.87 9.41
C ASP A 143 -22.72 6.43 10.40
N TYR A 144 -21.44 6.18 10.18
CA TYR A 144 -20.37 6.85 10.92
C TYR A 144 -20.20 8.27 10.37
N ALA A 145 -20.08 9.23 11.27
CA ALA A 145 -19.73 10.61 10.95
C ALA A 145 -18.53 11.04 11.80
N PRO A 146 -17.31 10.53 11.54
CA PRO A 146 -16.20 10.63 12.48
C PRO A 146 -15.76 12.07 12.79
N VAL A 147 -15.93 12.99 11.83
CA VAL A 147 -15.63 14.43 12.02
C VAL A 147 -16.69 15.13 12.87
N ALA A 148 -17.93 14.63 12.89
CA ALA A 148 -19.08 15.27 13.53
C ALA A 148 -19.57 14.54 14.80
N ASP A 149 -18.98 13.40 15.15
CA ASP A 149 -19.36 12.56 16.30
C ASP A 149 -18.33 12.68 17.43
N PRO A 150 -18.44 13.69 18.32
CA PRO A 150 -17.48 13.93 19.39
C PRO A 150 -17.43 12.80 20.44
N PHE A 151 -18.45 11.92 20.48
CA PHE A 151 -18.50 10.80 21.41
C PHE A 151 -17.77 9.56 20.90
N ALA A 152 -17.67 9.39 19.57
CA ALA A 152 -16.95 8.27 18.96
C ALA A 152 -15.42 8.37 19.09
N GLY A 153 -14.87 9.58 19.25
CA GLY A 153 -13.43 9.81 19.31
C GLY A 153 -12.78 9.92 17.93
N ASP A 154 -11.47 10.18 17.90
CA ASP A 154 -10.70 10.23 16.65
C ASP A 154 -10.58 8.80 16.07
N PRO A 155 -11.09 8.52 14.86
CA PRO A 155 -11.02 7.18 14.26
C PRO A 155 -9.60 6.80 13.81
N LYS A 156 -8.65 7.74 13.78
CA LYS A 156 -7.34 7.54 13.14
C LYS A 156 -6.60 6.31 13.68
N LEU A 157 -6.56 6.15 15.00
CA LEU A 157 -5.83 5.04 15.61
C LEU A 157 -6.50 3.67 15.39
N ILE A 158 -7.83 3.61 15.46
CA ILE A 158 -8.56 2.35 15.22
C ILE A 158 -8.49 1.95 13.75
N LEU A 159 -8.54 2.93 12.84
CA LEU A 159 -8.39 2.70 11.41
C LEU A 159 -6.95 2.26 11.07
N GLU A 160 -5.93 2.85 11.71
CA GLU A 160 -4.54 2.41 11.55
C GLU A 160 -4.35 0.96 12.00
N LEU A 161 -4.88 0.59 13.18
CA LEU A 161 -4.90 -0.81 13.62
C LEU A 161 -5.59 -1.69 12.57
N GLY A 162 -6.71 -1.20 12.01
CA GLY A 162 -7.49 -1.79 10.94
C GLY A 162 -6.81 -1.91 9.58
N ARG A 163 -5.67 -1.25 9.35
CA ARG A 163 -4.85 -1.43 8.14
C ARG A 163 -4.03 -2.71 8.17
N HIS A 164 -3.86 -3.33 9.34
CA HIS A 164 -3.16 -4.60 9.52
C HIS A 164 -1.70 -4.59 8.99
N GLN A 165 -1.01 -3.46 9.10
CA GLN A 165 0.36 -3.28 8.60
C GLN A 165 1.37 -4.23 9.24
N HIS A 166 1.05 -4.79 10.41
CA HIS A 166 1.88 -5.77 11.12
C HIS A 166 1.76 -7.20 10.57
N LEU A 167 0.68 -7.56 9.88
CA LEU A 167 0.49 -8.93 9.39
C LEU A 167 1.54 -9.36 8.34
N PRO A 168 1.97 -8.50 7.40
CA PRO A 168 3.10 -8.82 6.53
C PRO A 168 4.39 -9.15 7.28
N LYS A 169 4.61 -8.57 8.48
CA LYS A 169 5.79 -8.86 9.30
C LYS A 169 5.77 -10.29 9.86
N LEU A 170 4.61 -10.77 10.32
CA LEU A 170 4.43 -12.18 10.71
C LEU A 170 4.66 -13.12 9.51
N GLY A 171 4.07 -12.80 8.36
CA GLY A 171 4.27 -13.56 7.13
C GLY A 171 5.73 -13.64 6.73
N LYS A 172 6.44 -12.50 6.78
CA LYS A 172 7.87 -12.39 6.51
C LYS A 172 8.72 -13.26 7.45
N ALA A 173 8.43 -13.24 8.75
CA ALA A 173 9.12 -14.08 9.72
C ALA A 173 8.91 -15.57 9.41
N TYR A 174 7.66 -16.00 9.17
CA TYR A 174 7.36 -17.35 8.71
C TYR A 174 8.15 -17.70 7.44
N PHE A 175 8.17 -16.82 6.44
CA PHE A 175 8.84 -17.05 5.17
C PHE A 175 10.35 -17.29 5.37
N LEU A 176 10.99 -16.48 6.22
CA LEU A 176 12.43 -16.60 6.50
C LEU A 176 12.79 -17.79 7.38
N THR A 177 11.92 -18.26 8.28
CA THR A 177 12.28 -19.25 9.31
C THR A 177 11.63 -20.62 9.14
N GLY A 178 10.40 -20.68 8.64
CA GLY A 178 9.60 -21.91 8.60
C GLY A 178 8.76 -22.14 9.83
N GLU A 179 8.80 -21.25 10.81
CA GLU A 179 8.06 -21.39 12.06
C GLU A 179 6.56 -21.13 11.83
N GLU A 180 5.78 -22.21 11.83
CA GLU A 180 4.33 -22.16 11.62
C GLU A 180 3.60 -21.33 12.69
N GLY A 181 4.18 -21.10 13.87
CA GLY A 181 3.60 -20.23 14.89
C GLY A 181 3.32 -18.81 14.38
N PHE A 182 4.24 -18.22 13.61
CA PHE A 182 4.03 -16.88 13.01
C PHE A 182 2.92 -16.89 11.97
N ALA A 183 2.84 -17.95 11.16
CA ALA A 183 1.79 -18.10 10.16
C ALA A 183 0.41 -18.29 10.82
N GLY A 184 0.31 -19.21 11.78
CA GLY A 184 -0.91 -19.48 12.52
C GLY A 184 -1.44 -18.24 13.23
N GLU A 185 -0.55 -17.44 13.80
CA GLU A 185 -0.93 -16.17 14.42
C GLU A 185 -1.50 -15.15 13.42
N ALA A 186 -0.87 -14.99 12.25
CA ALA A 186 -1.39 -14.09 11.21
C ALA A 186 -2.78 -14.54 10.72
N ILE A 187 -2.98 -15.85 10.51
CA ILE A 187 -4.28 -16.43 10.14
C ILE A 187 -5.32 -16.17 11.23
N ARG A 188 -4.98 -16.41 12.50
CA ARG A 188 -5.87 -16.21 13.65
C ARG A 188 -6.31 -14.75 13.78
N GLN A 189 -5.39 -13.80 13.61
CA GLN A 189 -5.73 -12.38 13.62
C GLN A 189 -6.66 -11.97 12.47
N MET A 190 -6.40 -12.44 11.23
CA MET A 190 -7.32 -12.19 10.10
C MET A 190 -8.71 -12.78 10.36
N GLN A 191 -8.79 -14.01 10.86
CA GLN A 191 -10.08 -14.66 11.17
C GLN A 191 -10.82 -13.94 12.30
N GLY A 192 -10.12 -13.54 13.36
CA GLY A 192 -10.70 -12.77 14.46
C GLY A 192 -11.22 -11.40 14.00
N TRP A 193 -10.53 -10.76 13.06
CA TRP A 193 -11.04 -9.53 12.44
C TRP A 193 -12.31 -9.79 11.63
N ILE A 194 -12.35 -10.87 10.85
CA ILE A 194 -13.54 -11.26 10.05
C ILE A 194 -14.74 -11.54 10.96
N ASP A 195 -14.54 -12.17 12.12
CA ASP A 195 -15.61 -12.44 13.08
C ASP A 195 -16.22 -11.16 13.66
N GLN A 196 -15.39 -10.13 13.86
CA GLN A 196 -15.80 -8.87 14.50
C GLN A 196 -16.24 -7.79 13.50
N ASN A 197 -15.94 -7.94 12.21
CA ASN A 197 -16.13 -6.91 11.18
C ASN A 197 -16.81 -7.47 9.91
N PRO A 198 -18.06 -7.97 10.01
CA PRO A 198 -18.77 -8.50 8.85
C PRO A 198 -18.93 -7.41 7.77
N PRO A 199 -19.04 -7.79 6.48
CA PRO A 199 -19.15 -6.83 5.39
C PRO A 199 -20.17 -5.71 5.63
N TRP A 200 -19.74 -4.47 5.39
CA TRP A 200 -20.53 -3.24 5.54
C TRP A 200 -20.91 -2.83 6.97
N ILE A 201 -20.44 -3.54 7.99
CA ILE A 201 -20.74 -3.28 9.39
C ILE A 201 -19.44 -2.96 10.14
N GLY A 202 -19.43 -1.87 10.90
CA GLY A 202 -18.26 -1.46 11.68
C GLY A 202 -17.49 -0.30 11.06
N ILE A 203 -16.68 0.36 11.88
CA ILE A 203 -15.87 1.53 11.49
C ILE A 203 -14.83 1.18 10.42
N HIS A 204 -14.35 -0.07 10.40
CA HIS A 204 -13.36 -0.57 9.45
C HIS A 204 -13.83 -0.68 7.99
N TRP A 205 -15.13 -0.46 7.76
CA TRP A 205 -15.75 -0.39 6.43
C TRP A 205 -16.06 1.04 6.00
N HIS A 206 -15.68 2.05 6.78
CA HIS A 206 -16.03 3.46 6.51
C HIS A 206 -15.17 4.09 5.41
N SER A 207 -13.87 3.84 5.42
CA SER A 207 -12.88 4.49 4.56
C SER A 207 -12.33 3.52 3.52
N SER A 208 -12.57 3.80 2.24
CA SER A 208 -12.07 2.99 1.12
C SER A 208 -10.54 2.94 1.06
N LEU A 209 -9.84 4.01 1.46
CA LEU A 209 -8.39 3.99 1.58
C LEU A 209 -7.94 2.94 2.59
N ASP A 210 -8.49 2.94 3.80
CA ASP A 210 -8.09 2.02 4.87
C ASP A 210 -8.39 0.56 4.51
N ILE A 211 -9.53 0.32 3.86
CA ILE A 211 -9.89 -1.01 3.32
C ILE A 211 -8.89 -1.42 2.23
N GLY A 212 -8.52 -0.51 1.33
CA GLY A 212 -7.56 -0.76 0.26
C GLY A 212 -6.17 -1.13 0.80
N LEU A 213 -5.68 -0.39 1.80
CA LEU A 213 -4.40 -0.69 2.45
C LEU A 213 -4.44 -2.01 3.20
N ARG A 214 -5.51 -2.31 3.94
CA ARG A 214 -5.71 -3.63 4.56
C ARG A 214 -5.68 -4.74 3.53
N ALA A 215 -6.36 -4.57 2.39
CA ALA A 215 -6.37 -5.54 1.31
C ALA A 215 -4.96 -5.77 0.74
N VAL A 216 -4.16 -4.72 0.55
CA VAL A 216 -2.75 -4.83 0.11
C VAL A 216 -1.93 -5.60 1.15
N ASN A 217 -2.05 -5.27 2.44
CA ASN A 217 -1.34 -5.98 3.52
C ASN A 217 -1.75 -7.45 3.58
N TRP A 218 -3.03 -7.79 3.42
CA TRP A 218 -3.49 -9.17 3.38
C TRP A 218 -2.95 -9.92 2.17
N ILE A 219 -2.89 -9.30 0.99
CA ILE A 219 -2.27 -9.89 -0.19
C ILE A 219 -0.80 -10.21 0.10
N TRP A 220 -0.02 -9.25 0.61
CA TRP A 220 1.38 -9.48 1.02
C TRP A 220 1.51 -10.64 2.01
N THR A 221 0.73 -10.63 3.08
CA THR A 221 0.71 -11.70 4.08
C THR A 221 0.45 -13.06 3.42
N LEU A 222 -0.59 -13.17 2.59
CA LEU A 222 -0.95 -14.45 1.98
C LEU A 222 0.13 -14.98 1.02
N PHE A 223 0.83 -14.11 0.29
CA PHE A 223 1.96 -14.52 -0.55
C PHE A 223 3.15 -15.04 0.28
N PHE A 224 3.45 -14.39 1.41
CA PHE A 224 4.43 -14.92 2.37
C PHE A 224 4.01 -16.28 2.96
N LEU A 225 2.71 -16.46 3.23
CA LEU A 225 2.16 -17.67 3.83
C LEU A 225 1.80 -18.78 2.82
N SER A 226 2.14 -18.62 1.54
CA SER A 226 1.72 -19.53 0.47
C SER A 226 2.11 -21.00 0.65
N GLY A 227 3.15 -21.28 1.45
CA GLY A 227 3.60 -22.63 1.81
C GLY A 227 3.19 -23.11 3.20
N SER A 228 2.42 -22.33 3.96
CA SER A 228 2.06 -22.62 5.35
C SER A 228 0.96 -23.67 5.45
N GLN A 229 1.09 -24.55 6.44
CA GLN A 229 0.03 -25.51 6.80
C GLN A 229 -1.15 -24.82 7.51
N SER A 230 -0.89 -23.69 8.16
CA SER A 230 -1.90 -22.88 8.85
C SER A 230 -2.88 -22.20 7.89
N LEU A 231 -2.48 -21.98 6.63
CA LEU A 231 -3.35 -21.49 5.56
C LEU A 231 -4.08 -22.66 4.89
N ASP A 232 -4.87 -23.39 5.68
CA ASP A 232 -5.66 -24.52 5.18
C ASP A 232 -6.79 -24.06 4.23
N PRO A 233 -7.44 -24.97 3.49
CA PRO A 233 -8.50 -24.60 2.53
C PRO A 233 -9.69 -23.84 3.14
N SER A 234 -10.05 -24.11 4.39
CA SER A 234 -11.15 -23.44 5.10
C SER A 234 -10.76 -22.02 5.47
N ALA A 235 -9.59 -21.86 6.09
CA ALA A 235 -9.02 -20.56 6.43
C ALA A 235 -8.83 -19.70 5.17
N ALA A 236 -8.23 -20.27 4.12
CA ALA A 236 -8.00 -19.60 2.85
C ALA A 236 -9.32 -19.14 2.24
N ARG A 237 -10.34 -20.00 2.16
CA ARG A 237 -11.66 -19.62 1.63
C ARG A 237 -12.26 -18.44 2.38
N ARG A 238 -12.30 -18.51 3.71
CA ARG A 238 -12.89 -17.47 4.57
C ARG A 238 -12.16 -16.13 4.41
N ILE A 239 -10.83 -16.14 4.38
CA ILE A 239 -10.01 -14.94 4.19
C ILE A 239 -10.22 -14.35 2.79
N LEU A 240 -10.23 -15.18 1.74
CA LEU A 240 -10.39 -14.72 0.37
C LEU A 240 -11.80 -14.19 0.08
N GLU A 241 -12.84 -14.76 0.71
CA GLU A 241 -14.21 -14.23 0.68
C GLU A 241 -14.29 -12.83 1.30
N SER A 242 -13.63 -12.62 2.45
CA SER A 242 -13.53 -11.29 3.08
C SER A 242 -12.70 -10.31 2.24
N LEU A 243 -11.54 -10.73 1.72
CA LEU A 243 -10.71 -9.92 0.84
C LEU A 243 -11.46 -9.49 -0.42
N HIS A 244 -12.27 -10.38 -1.00
CA HIS A 244 -13.15 -10.03 -2.10
C HIS A 244 -14.15 -8.95 -1.68
N ALA A 245 -14.87 -9.12 -0.57
CA ALA A 245 -15.82 -8.11 -0.10
C ALA A 245 -15.15 -6.73 0.12
N GLN A 246 -13.92 -6.71 0.64
CA GLN A 246 -13.12 -5.50 0.83
C GLN A 246 -12.80 -4.80 -0.50
N LEU A 247 -12.21 -5.50 -1.46
CA LEU A 247 -11.88 -4.94 -2.78
C LEU A 247 -13.13 -4.53 -3.56
N ASP A 248 -14.21 -5.29 -3.42
CA ASP A 248 -15.50 -5.01 -4.03
C ASP A 248 -16.14 -3.73 -3.45
N HIS A 249 -15.93 -3.46 -2.16
CA HIS A 249 -16.32 -2.22 -1.51
C HIS A 249 -15.48 -1.02 -2.00
N VAL A 250 -14.15 -1.14 -2.03
CA VAL A 250 -13.25 -0.09 -2.52
C VAL A 250 -13.60 0.31 -3.96
N HIS A 251 -13.85 -0.69 -4.82
CA HIS A 251 -14.29 -0.42 -6.19
C HIS A 251 -15.65 0.29 -6.25
N ARG A 252 -16.57 0.03 -5.32
CA ARG A 252 -17.90 0.68 -5.31
C ARG A 252 -17.84 2.11 -4.84
N HIS A 253 -17.07 2.40 -3.79
CA HIS A 253 -17.10 3.69 -3.11
C HIS A 253 -15.74 4.38 -3.13
N PRO A 254 -15.15 4.65 -4.33
CA PRO A 254 -13.87 5.34 -4.41
C PRO A 254 -14.04 6.83 -4.06
N SER A 255 -12.99 7.42 -3.49
CA SER A 255 -12.98 8.78 -2.94
C SER A 255 -12.90 9.91 -4.00
N ILE A 256 -13.51 9.69 -5.18
CA ILE A 256 -13.38 10.54 -6.38
C ILE A 256 -13.75 12.01 -6.14
N TYR A 257 -14.73 12.29 -5.29
CA TYR A 257 -15.20 13.65 -4.99
C TYR A 257 -15.28 13.94 -3.47
N SER A 258 -14.65 13.12 -2.64
CA SER A 258 -14.61 13.29 -1.17
C SER A 258 -13.21 13.63 -0.67
N SER A 259 -12.20 12.88 -1.14
CA SER A 259 -10.77 13.10 -0.84
C SER A 259 -9.96 12.55 -2.02
N PRO A 260 -9.85 13.28 -3.15
CA PRO A 260 -9.32 12.70 -4.38
C PRO A 260 -7.79 12.64 -4.46
N ASN A 261 -7.06 12.97 -3.38
CA ASN A 261 -5.61 13.07 -3.39
C ASN A 261 -4.96 11.69 -3.12
N THR A 262 -4.15 11.57 -2.06
CA THR A 262 -3.51 10.31 -1.64
C THR A 262 -4.49 9.14 -1.44
N HIS A 263 -5.73 9.39 -1.01
CA HIS A 263 -6.75 8.34 -0.84
C HIS A 263 -7.05 7.61 -2.15
N LEU A 264 -7.36 8.34 -3.22
CA LEU A 264 -7.71 7.74 -4.50
C LEU A 264 -6.52 6.99 -5.11
N ILE A 265 -5.28 7.42 -4.85
CA ILE A 265 -4.08 6.67 -5.24
C ILE A 265 -4.05 5.31 -4.53
N GLY A 266 -4.23 5.27 -3.21
CA GLY A 266 -4.23 4.01 -2.44
C GLY A 266 -5.33 3.05 -2.85
N GLU A 267 -6.54 3.57 -3.06
CA GLU A 267 -7.68 2.80 -3.58
C GLU A 267 -7.38 2.20 -4.96
N ALA A 268 -6.87 3.01 -5.90
CA ALA A 268 -6.51 2.56 -7.23
C ALA A 268 -5.38 1.52 -7.22
N VAL A 269 -4.35 1.72 -6.39
CA VAL A 269 -3.24 0.78 -6.22
C VAL A 269 -3.74 -0.56 -5.68
N SER A 270 -4.61 -0.56 -4.67
CA SER A 270 -5.15 -1.80 -4.10
C SER A 270 -5.91 -2.64 -5.14
N LEU A 271 -6.77 -1.99 -5.93
CA LEU A 271 -7.54 -2.63 -7.00
C LEU A 271 -6.65 -3.08 -8.16
N PHE A 272 -5.62 -2.31 -8.49
CA PHE A 272 -4.68 -2.67 -9.55
C PHE A 272 -3.84 -3.88 -9.17
N ILE A 273 -3.29 -3.91 -7.95
CA ILE A 273 -2.54 -5.05 -7.40
C ILE A 273 -3.42 -6.30 -7.41
N ALA A 274 -4.63 -6.20 -6.85
CA ALA A 274 -5.58 -7.30 -6.84
C ALA A 274 -5.95 -7.78 -8.26
N GLY A 275 -6.23 -6.85 -9.18
CA GLY A 275 -6.60 -7.18 -10.56
C GLY A 275 -5.46 -7.80 -11.39
N LEU A 276 -4.21 -7.52 -11.04
CA LEU A 276 -3.04 -8.18 -11.62
C LEU A 276 -2.83 -9.59 -11.07
N LEU A 277 -3.01 -9.78 -9.76
CA LEU A 277 -2.66 -11.00 -9.03
C LEU A 277 -3.79 -12.03 -8.94
N LEU A 278 -5.05 -11.58 -8.88
CA LEU A 278 -6.21 -12.43 -8.64
C LEU A 278 -7.00 -12.71 -9.93
N ARG A 279 -6.30 -12.93 -11.04
CA ARG A 279 -6.88 -13.01 -12.41
C ARG A 279 -8.02 -14.02 -12.58
N GLY A 280 -8.10 -15.02 -11.70
CA GLY A 280 -9.18 -16.02 -11.70
C GLY A 280 -10.50 -15.52 -11.11
N TRP A 281 -10.51 -14.35 -10.45
CA TRP A 281 -11.69 -13.81 -9.80
C TRP A 281 -12.58 -13.07 -10.79
N LYS A 282 -13.90 -13.17 -10.59
CA LYS A 282 -14.91 -12.55 -11.45
C LYS A 282 -14.66 -11.06 -11.70
N ASN A 283 -14.26 -10.31 -10.67
CA ASN A 283 -14.12 -8.86 -10.74
C ASN A 283 -12.67 -8.41 -11.03
N ALA A 284 -11.70 -9.32 -11.17
CA ALA A 284 -10.29 -8.95 -11.29
C ALA A 284 -9.98 -8.09 -12.53
N ALA A 285 -10.60 -8.38 -13.68
CA ALA A 285 -10.42 -7.58 -14.88
C ALA A 285 -10.98 -6.16 -14.71
N LEU A 286 -12.11 -6.03 -14.03
CA LEU A 286 -12.74 -4.76 -13.70
C LEU A 286 -11.84 -3.94 -12.76
N TRP A 287 -11.38 -4.54 -11.66
CA TRP A 287 -10.45 -3.90 -10.73
C TRP A 287 -9.13 -3.48 -11.38
N ARG A 288 -8.57 -4.33 -12.25
CA ARG A 288 -7.36 -3.98 -13.02
C ARG A 288 -7.60 -2.77 -13.91
N ARG A 289 -8.73 -2.71 -14.63
CA ARG A 289 -9.07 -1.61 -15.53
C ARG A 289 -9.27 -0.31 -14.76
N PHE A 290 -10.04 -0.35 -13.68
CA PHE A 290 -10.25 0.78 -12.78
C PHE A 290 -8.91 1.27 -12.20
N GLY A 291 -8.19 0.39 -11.52
CA GLY A 291 -6.95 0.73 -10.81
C GLY A 291 -5.88 1.28 -11.74
N SER A 292 -5.65 0.66 -12.91
CA SER A 292 -4.66 1.17 -13.86
C SER A 292 -5.04 2.53 -14.46
N SER A 293 -6.33 2.75 -14.76
CA SER A 293 -6.79 4.01 -15.35
C SER A 293 -6.64 5.16 -14.36
N PHE A 294 -7.07 4.96 -13.10
CA PHE A 294 -6.92 5.97 -12.06
C PHE A 294 -5.46 6.18 -11.68
N LEU A 295 -4.67 5.13 -11.54
CA LEU A 295 -3.25 5.28 -11.21
C LEU A 295 -2.50 6.15 -12.23
N LEU A 296 -2.72 5.89 -13.52
CA LEU A 296 -2.06 6.64 -14.60
C LEU A 296 -2.57 8.07 -14.73
N ARG A 297 -3.84 8.31 -14.38
CA ARG A 297 -4.43 9.64 -14.29
C ARG A 297 -3.88 10.42 -13.09
N GLU A 298 -3.83 9.79 -11.91
CA GLU A 298 -3.44 10.45 -10.67
C GLU A 298 -1.94 10.72 -10.63
N ILE A 299 -1.08 9.87 -11.21
CA ILE A 299 0.36 10.21 -11.34
C ILE A 299 0.59 11.39 -12.29
N GLU A 300 -0.26 11.57 -13.30
CA GLU A 300 -0.19 12.72 -14.21
C GLU A 300 -0.76 13.99 -13.56
N ARG A 301 -1.85 13.86 -12.78
CA ARG A 301 -2.57 14.96 -12.16
C ARG A 301 -1.92 15.48 -10.87
N GLN A 302 -1.48 14.56 -10.00
CA GLN A 302 -1.02 14.88 -8.64
C GLN A 302 0.50 15.00 -8.53
N VAL A 303 1.25 14.73 -9.60
CA VAL A 303 2.71 14.91 -9.61
C VAL A 303 3.06 15.93 -10.69
N SER A 304 3.61 17.06 -10.25
CA SER A 304 3.95 18.21 -11.11
C SER A 304 5.01 17.88 -12.15
N SER A 305 5.23 18.82 -13.09
CA SER A 305 6.35 18.82 -14.06
C SER A 305 7.68 18.44 -13.42
N GLU A 306 7.88 18.91 -12.19
CA GLU A 306 9.13 18.88 -11.45
C GLU A 306 9.23 17.66 -10.50
N GLY A 307 8.25 16.75 -10.57
CA GLY A 307 8.23 15.54 -9.75
C GLY A 307 7.61 15.72 -8.38
N ILE A 308 6.90 16.82 -8.10
CA ILE A 308 6.44 17.13 -6.74
C ILE A 308 4.96 16.80 -6.59
N HIS A 309 4.64 16.06 -5.53
CA HIS A 309 3.26 15.76 -5.18
C HIS A 309 2.50 17.01 -4.73
N THR A 310 1.27 17.17 -5.22
CA THR A 310 0.49 18.42 -5.11
C THR A 310 0.03 18.79 -3.70
N GLU A 311 0.09 17.86 -2.74
CA GLU A 311 -0.22 18.16 -1.34
C GLU A 311 0.91 18.94 -0.64
N LEU A 312 2.09 19.06 -1.28
CA LEU A 312 3.25 19.81 -0.76
C LEU A 312 3.64 19.40 0.68
N SER A 313 3.40 18.12 0.99
CA SER A 313 3.87 17.47 2.22
C SER A 313 4.98 16.48 1.88
N SER A 314 6.06 16.56 2.63
CA SER A 314 7.14 15.56 2.62
C SER A 314 6.62 14.14 2.87
N TYR A 315 5.65 14.01 3.78
CA TYR A 315 5.08 12.74 4.19
C TYR A 315 4.16 12.17 3.10
N TYR A 316 3.22 12.97 2.60
CA TYR A 316 2.32 12.55 1.52
C TYR A 316 3.05 12.32 0.20
N HIS A 317 4.15 13.04 -0.06
CA HIS A 317 5.03 12.75 -1.18
C HIS A 317 5.60 11.34 -1.08
N CYS A 318 6.15 10.95 0.07
CA CYS A 318 6.67 9.59 0.29
C CYS A 318 5.54 8.55 0.21
N TYR A 319 4.38 8.87 0.79
CA TYR A 319 3.19 8.03 0.76
C TYR A 319 2.77 7.70 -0.69
N ALA A 320 2.60 8.73 -1.52
CA ALA A 320 2.26 8.60 -2.94
C ALA A 320 3.36 7.86 -3.72
N LEU A 321 4.63 8.19 -3.48
CA LEU A 321 5.76 7.55 -4.16
C LEU A 321 5.84 6.05 -3.85
N ASP A 322 5.68 5.62 -2.59
CA ASP A 322 5.66 4.20 -2.22
C ASP A 322 4.54 3.46 -2.95
N MET A 323 3.32 4.03 -2.95
CA MET A 323 2.16 3.47 -3.65
C MET A 323 2.36 3.35 -5.17
N PHE A 324 2.87 4.39 -5.83
CA PHE A 324 3.18 4.33 -7.26
C PHE A 324 4.30 3.33 -7.55
N MET A 325 5.34 3.28 -6.71
CA MET A 325 6.46 2.36 -6.87
C MET A 325 5.98 0.91 -6.83
N GLN A 326 5.18 0.54 -5.83
CA GLN A 326 4.61 -0.81 -5.72
C GLN A 326 3.81 -1.18 -6.98
N ALA A 327 2.93 -0.30 -7.44
CA ALA A 327 2.12 -0.58 -8.62
C ALA A 327 2.94 -0.70 -9.91
N LEU A 328 3.90 0.20 -10.15
CA LEU A 328 4.70 0.17 -11.38
C LEU A 328 5.66 -1.03 -11.41
N VAL A 329 6.25 -1.40 -10.27
CA VAL A 329 7.05 -2.62 -10.12
C VAL A 329 6.20 -3.86 -10.42
N LEU A 330 5.02 -3.97 -9.83
CA LEU A 330 4.15 -5.12 -10.06
C LEU A 330 3.65 -5.19 -11.51
N ALA A 331 3.36 -4.04 -12.11
CA ALA A 331 3.02 -3.93 -13.53
C ALA A 331 4.15 -4.49 -14.41
N ARG A 332 5.40 -4.07 -14.15
CA ARG A 332 6.60 -4.57 -14.85
C ARG A 332 6.71 -6.10 -14.70
N ASN A 333 6.56 -6.63 -13.49
CA ASN A 333 6.65 -8.08 -13.22
C ASN A 333 5.57 -8.88 -13.98
N ASN A 334 4.41 -8.28 -14.22
CA ASN A 334 3.28 -8.90 -14.88
C ASN A 334 3.15 -8.57 -16.38
N GLY A 335 4.13 -7.86 -16.96
CA GLY A 335 4.13 -7.46 -18.38
C GLY A 335 3.03 -6.46 -18.73
N PHE A 336 2.45 -5.76 -17.74
CA PHE A 336 1.48 -4.71 -17.98
C PHE A 336 2.19 -3.45 -18.51
N LYS A 337 1.71 -2.94 -19.65
CA LYS A 337 2.34 -1.79 -20.31
C LYS A 337 2.01 -0.50 -19.57
N VAL A 338 3.01 0.06 -18.91
CA VAL A 338 2.95 1.38 -18.27
C VAL A 338 3.58 2.40 -19.23
N PRO A 339 2.91 3.52 -19.53
CA PRO A 339 3.49 4.61 -20.32
C PRO A 339 4.81 5.14 -19.74
N ARG A 340 5.72 5.57 -20.62
CA ARG A 340 7.04 6.08 -20.21
C ARG A 340 6.94 7.26 -19.23
N TYR A 341 5.98 8.16 -19.42
CA TYR A 341 5.84 9.35 -18.57
C TYR A 341 5.63 8.99 -17.09
N ALA A 342 4.93 7.89 -16.78
CA ALA A 342 4.70 7.49 -15.40
C ALA A 342 6.00 7.01 -14.72
N TRP A 343 6.88 6.32 -15.46
CA TRP A 343 8.21 5.97 -14.97
C TRP A 343 9.12 7.19 -14.80
N CYS A 344 9.02 8.17 -15.70
CA CYS A 344 9.72 9.45 -15.56
C CYS A 344 9.25 10.17 -14.29
N ARG A 345 7.94 10.35 -14.09
CA ARG A 345 7.37 10.93 -12.87
C ARG A 345 7.84 10.25 -11.59
N LEU A 346 7.88 8.92 -11.56
CA LEU A 346 8.40 8.16 -10.42
C LEU A 346 9.88 8.48 -10.14
N SER A 347 10.70 8.63 -11.19
CA SER A 347 12.11 9.07 -11.03
C SER A 347 12.20 10.52 -10.57
N ASP A 348 11.39 11.43 -11.10
CA ASP A 348 11.39 12.85 -10.75
C ASP A 348 10.99 13.06 -9.27
N MET A 349 10.06 12.25 -8.76
CA MET A 349 9.72 12.21 -7.33
C MET A 349 10.92 11.82 -6.46
N LEU A 350 11.69 10.81 -6.89
CA LEU A 350 12.94 10.44 -6.21
C LEU A 350 13.99 11.55 -6.28
N ASP A 351 14.05 12.32 -7.38
CA ASP A 351 14.94 13.48 -7.50
C ASP A 351 14.60 14.57 -6.49
N PHE A 352 13.32 14.89 -6.33
CA PHE A 352 12.88 15.81 -5.28
C PHE A 352 13.32 15.35 -3.89
N LEU A 353 13.03 14.10 -3.54
CA LEU A 353 13.42 13.54 -2.25
C LEU A 353 14.93 13.51 -2.04
N LEU A 354 15.70 13.21 -3.08
CA LEU A 354 17.17 13.21 -3.02
C LEU A 354 17.71 14.60 -2.63
N HIS A 355 17.11 15.68 -3.14
CA HIS A 355 17.51 17.04 -2.77
C HIS A 355 17.05 17.44 -1.36
N VAL A 356 15.82 17.12 -0.96
CA VAL A 356 15.30 17.52 0.36
C VAL A 356 15.78 16.65 1.52
N THR A 357 16.25 15.42 1.26
CA THR A 357 16.79 14.55 2.31
C THR A 357 18.00 15.19 2.95
N ARG A 358 17.99 15.32 4.27
CA ARG A 358 19.06 15.95 5.06
C ARG A 358 20.34 15.10 5.05
N PRO A 359 21.50 15.70 5.39
CA PRO A 359 22.79 14.99 5.51
C PRO A 359 22.77 13.79 6.47
N ASP A 360 21.90 13.79 7.48
CA ASP A 360 21.74 12.65 8.40
C ASP A 360 20.85 11.52 7.83
N GLY A 361 20.18 11.75 6.70
CA GLY A 361 19.28 10.80 6.03
C GLY A 361 17.81 10.92 6.46
N SER A 362 17.49 11.89 7.31
CA SER A 362 16.12 12.23 7.67
C SER A 362 15.47 13.15 6.63
N LEU A 363 14.15 13.11 6.55
CA LEU A 363 13.38 14.06 5.77
C LEU A 363 12.96 15.26 6.65
N PRO A 364 12.94 16.48 6.10
CA PRO A 364 12.37 17.63 6.78
C PRO A 364 10.85 17.42 6.92
N SER A 365 10.29 17.83 8.06
CA SER A 365 8.83 17.88 8.24
C SER A 365 8.29 19.11 7.51
N LEU A 366 7.91 18.91 6.25
CA LEU A 366 7.22 19.89 5.41
C LEU A 366 5.77 19.42 5.25
N GLY A 367 4.82 20.33 5.48
CA GLY A 367 3.38 20.04 5.41
C GLY A 367 2.89 19.08 6.50
N ASP A 368 1.71 18.51 6.26
CA ASP A 368 1.05 17.59 7.20
C ASP A 368 1.69 16.20 7.22
N ASP A 369 1.54 15.50 8.34
CA ASP A 369 2.08 14.17 8.59
C ASP A 369 0.97 13.26 9.14
N ASP A 370 0.79 12.11 8.50
CA ASP A 370 -0.24 11.14 8.87
C ASP A 370 0.26 9.96 9.73
N GLY A 371 1.57 9.84 9.92
CA GLY A 371 2.22 8.93 10.87
C GLY A 371 2.26 7.45 10.46
N GLY A 372 1.57 7.06 9.38
CA GLY A 372 1.52 5.67 8.88
C GLY A 372 2.19 5.47 7.52
N ARG A 373 2.49 4.21 7.20
CA ARG A 373 3.13 3.81 5.92
C ARG A 373 2.18 3.06 5.00
N ALA A 374 2.39 3.12 3.68
CA ALA A 374 1.58 2.36 2.73
C ALA A 374 1.87 0.85 2.83
N LEU A 375 3.16 0.48 2.95
CA LEU A 375 3.60 -0.87 3.25
C LEU A 375 4.75 -0.84 4.28
N ALA A 376 4.48 -1.30 5.51
CA ALA A 376 5.41 -1.26 6.63
C ALA A 376 6.18 -2.59 6.83
N LEU A 377 6.96 -3.03 5.84
CA LEU A 377 7.74 -4.27 5.97
C LEU A 377 8.88 -4.17 6.97
N VAL A 378 9.55 -3.01 7.08
CA VAL A 378 10.53 -2.72 8.13
C VAL A 378 10.08 -1.53 8.96
N ARG A 379 10.04 -0.33 8.36
CA ARG A 379 9.69 0.92 9.06
C ARG A 379 8.19 1.17 9.07
N ALA A 380 7.71 1.81 10.13
CA ALA A 380 6.30 2.20 10.27
C ALA A 380 6.00 3.63 9.78
N ASP A 381 7.03 4.42 9.46
CA ASP A 381 6.93 5.83 9.09
C ASP A 381 7.81 6.20 7.87
N TYR A 382 7.71 7.47 7.44
CA TYR A 382 8.52 8.09 6.39
C TYR A 382 9.44 9.21 6.91
N TYR A 383 9.88 9.19 8.17
CA TYR A 383 10.89 10.18 8.63
C TYR A 383 12.26 10.00 7.94
N SER A 384 12.45 8.86 7.29
CA SER A 384 13.56 8.57 6.39
C SER A 384 13.06 7.68 5.26
N PHE A 385 13.59 7.90 4.04
CA PHE A 385 13.17 7.16 2.85
C PHE A 385 14.35 6.60 2.04
N LEU A 386 15.41 6.20 2.77
CA LEU A 386 16.64 5.63 2.18
C LEU A 386 16.40 4.31 1.43
N ASP A 387 15.38 3.58 1.84
CA ASP A 387 14.92 2.34 1.22
C ASP A 387 14.32 2.56 -0.17
N ALA A 388 13.58 3.65 -0.37
CA ALA A 388 13.10 4.05 -1.69
C ALA A 388 14.26 4.48 -2.61
N PHE A 389 15.31 5.13 -2.09
CA PHE A 389 16.52 5.39 -2.87
C PHE A 389 17.24 4.10 -3.26
N SER A 390 17.32 3.12 -2.36
CA SER A 390 17.91 1.81 -2.66
C SER A 390 17.15 1.10 -3.78
N THR A 391 15.82 1.15 -3.71
CA THR A 391 14.92 0.58 -4.72
C THR A 391 15.01 1.33 -6.04
N GLY A 392 15.01 2.67 -6.00
CA GLY A 392 15.20 3.54 -7.16
C GLY A 392 16.54 3.34 -7.86
N ALA A 393 17.62 3.19 -7.09
CA ALA A 393 18.95 2.92 -7.62
C ALA A 393 18.98 1.66 -8.47
N VAL A 394 18.35 0.57 -8.01
CA VAL A 394 18.24 -0.68 -8.79
C VAL A 394 17.29 -0.50 -9.98
N LEU A 395 16.12 0.10 -9.77
CA LEU A 395 15.08 0.24 -10.80
C LEU A 395 15.52 1.07 -12.00
N PHE A 396 16.27 2.14 -11.74
CA PHE A 396 16.70 3.13 -12.72
C PHE A 396 18.20 3.04 -13.05
N ARG A 397 18.95 2.14 -12.39
CA ARG A 397 20.41 2.02 -12.49
C ARG A 397 21.12 3.35 -12.23
N ARG A 398 20.76 3.99 -11.12
CA ARG A 398 21.21 5.34 -10.75
C ARG A 398 22.21 5.33 -9.60
N GLU A 399 23.42 5.81 -9.88
CA GLU A 399 24.57 5.84 -8.95
C GLU A 399 24.40 6.85 -7.81
N ASP A 400 23.67 7.93 -8.08
CA ASP A 400 23.33 8.98 -7.12
C ASP A 400 22.26 8.56 -6.12
N LEU A 401 21.23 7.86 -6.59
CA LEU A 401 20.27 7.21 -5.69
C LEU A 401 20.98 6.14 -4.84
N LYS A 402 21.94 5.38 -5.40
CA LYS A 402 22.75 4.43 -4.62
C LYS A 402 23.58 5.14 -3.55
N HIS A 403 24.22 6.25 -3.90
CA HIS A 403 24.98 7.06 -2.95
C HIS A 403 24.07 7.55 -1.81
N GLN A 404 22.91 8.10 -2.14
CA GLN A 404 21.95 8.60 -1.16
C GLN A 404 21.35 7.49 -0.29
N ALA A 405 21.14 6.29 -0.84
CA ALA A 405 20.62 5.12 -0.11
C ALA A 405 21.56 4.61 0.99
N ARG A 406 22.89 4.87 0.86
CA ARG A 406 24.00 4.46 1.74
C ARG A 406 24.25 2.96 1.82
N SER A 407 23.21 2.15 1.79
CA SER A 407 23.25 0.71 1.89
C SER A 407 22.16 0.07 1.04
N TYR A 408 22.27 -1.23 0.82
CA TYR A 408 21.15 -2.00 0.31
C TYR A 408 20.09 -2.13 1.41
N HIS A 409 18.82 -1.92 1.08
CA HIS A 409 17.71 -1.98 2.05
C HIS A 409 16.80 -3.17 1.79
N GLU A 410 16.15 -3.64 2.85
CA GLU A 410 15.36 -4.87 2.84
C GLU A 410 14.13 -4.76 1.92
N GLU A 411 13.47 -3.60 1.89
CA GLU A 411 12.37 -3.29 0.99
C GLU A 411 12.73 -3.55 -0.48
N THR A 412 13.97 -3.26 -0.88
CA THR A 412 14.44 -3.48 -2.25
C THR A 412 14.44 -4.96 -2.61
N LEU A 413 14.88 -5.82 -1.68
CA LEU A 413 14.84 -7.28 -1.86
C LEU A 413 13.40 -7.77 -2.05
N TRP A 414 12.48 -7.31 -1.21
CA TRP A 414 11.10 -7.77 -1.26
C TRP A 414 10.34 -7.25 -2.49
N LEU A 415 10.61 -6.02 -2.94
CA LEU A 415 9.95 -5.44 -4.10
C LEU A 415 10.50 -5.95 -5.43
N LEU A 416 11.82 -6.17 -5.52
CA LEU A 416 12.53 -6.43 -6.79
C LEU A 416 13.08 -7.85 -6.93
N GLY A 417 13.05 -8.66 -5.86
CA GLY A 417 13.54 -10.03 -5.84
C GLY A 417 15.05 -10.15 -5.57
N PRO A 418 15.59 -11.37 -5.35
CA PRO A 418 16.98 -11.56 -4.94
C PRO A 418 18.02 -11.08 -5.95
N GLU A 419 17.66 -10.94 -7.23
CA GLU A 419 18.52 -10.39 -8.28
C GLU A 419 18.89 -8.91 -8.06
N SER A 420 18.07 -8.15 -7.33
CA SER A 420 18.37 -6.74 -7.08
C SER A 420 19.61 -6.52 -6.26
N TRP A 421 20.03 -7.50 -5.45
CA TRP A 421 21.27 -7.42 -4.70
C TRP A 421 22.49 -7.32 -5.62
N GLU A 422 22.53 -8.13 -6.68
CA GLU A 422 23.66 -8.13 -7.62
C GLU A 422 23.69 -6.83 -8.43
N VAL A 423 22.53 -6.35 -8.89
CA VAL A 423 22.43 -5.04 -9.56
C VAL A 423 22.90 -3.93 -8.63
N TYR A 424 22.45 -3.93 -7.38
CA TYR A 424 22.86 -2.92 -6.41
C TYR A 424 24.37 -2.96 -6.16
N ARG A 425 24.98 -4.14 -6.00
CA ARG A 425 26.43 -4.30 -5.80
C ARG A 425 27.25 -3.72 -6.95
N GLN A 426 26.83 -3.98 -8.18
CA GLN A 426 27.56 -3.58 -9.39
C GLN A 426 27.50 -2.08 -9.70
N LEU A 427 26.48 -1.36 -9.21
CA LEU A 427 26.40 0.09 -9.40
C LEU A 427 27.50 0.80 -8.62
N GLU A 428 28.10 1.85 -9.17
CA GLU A 428 28.96 2.73 -8.36
C GLU A 428 28.10 3.66 -7.49
N ALA A 429 28.63 4.09 -6.35
CA ALA A 429 27.97 5.08 -5.50
C ALA A 429 28.63 6.43 -5.75
N ARG A 430 27.97 7.32 -6.50
CA ARG A 430 28.50 8.65 -6.83
C ARG A 430 27.56 9.74 -6.35
N PRO A 431 28.02 10.74 -5.58
CA PRO A 431 27.15 11.84 -5.19
C PRO A 431 26.67 12.63 -6.41
N PRO A 432 25.49 13.26 -6.36
CA PRO A 432 25.08 14.24 -7.35
C PRO A 432 26.10 15.36 -7.50
N SER A 433 26.33 15.82 -8.74
CA SER A 433 27.21 16.96 -9.00
C SER A 433 26.59 18.28 -8.58
N ALA A 434 25.26 18.39 -8.65
CA ALA A 434 24.53 19.58 -8.26
C ALA A 434 24.45 19.67 -6.73
N THR A 435 24.76 20.84 -6.19
CA THR A 435 24.57 21.17 -4.77
C THR A 435 23.43 22.17 -4.56
N ARG A 436 22.68 22.46 -5.62
CA ARG A 436 21.54 23.39 -5.65
C ARG A 436 20.43 22.76 -6.47
N ALA A 437 19.20 22.89 -5.99
CA ALA A 437 18.00 22.50 -6.72
C ALA A 437 16.92 23.55 -6.52
N ALA A 438 16.14 23.80 -7.56
CA ALA A 438 15.05 24.76 -7.54
C ALA A 438 13.81 24.12 -8.15
N TYR A 439 12.70 24.27 -7.45
CA TYR A 439 11.39 23.74 -7.79
C TYR A 439 10.36 24.89 -7.75
N PRO A 440 10.43 25.84 -8.70
CA PRO A 440 9.62 27.06 -8.67
C PRO A 440 8.11 26.82 -8.75
N GLU A 441 7.62 25.72 -9.34
CA GLU A 441 6.19 25.43 -9.32
C GLU A 441 5.70 25.12 -7.90
N ALA A 442 6.50 24.38 -7.13
CA ALA A 442 6.21 24.03 -5.74
C ALA A 442 6.70 25.08 -4.72
N GLY A 443 7.63 25.95 -5.12
CA GLY A 443 8.26 26.96 -4.26
C GLY A 443 9.35 26.43 -3.32
N TYR A 444 10.04 25.35 -3.69
CA TYR A 444 11.18 24.85 -2.92
C TYR A 444 12.52 25.22 -3.55
N PHE A 445 13.41 25.81 -2.74
CA PHE A 445 14.80 26.10 -3.14
C PHE A 445 15.74 25.45 -2.14
N ILE A 446 16.61 24.58 -2.63
CA ILE A 446 17.50 23.77 -1.81
C ILE A 446 18.94 24.11 -2.15
N GLN A 447 19.78 24.26 -1.13
CA GLN A 447 21.22 24.34 -1.32
C GLN A 447 21.97 23.60 -0.21
N ARG A 448 23.12 23.03 -0.59
CA ARG A 448 24.03 22.31 0.29
C ARG A 448 25.50 22.63 0.01
N SER A 449 26.38 22.42 0.98
CA SER A 449 27.84 22.53 0.77
C SER A 449 28.45 21.31 0.07
N GLY A 450 27.77 20.16 0.16
CA GLY A 450 28.16 18.88 -0.40
C GLY A 450 27.16 17.79 -0.04
N TRP A 451 27.55 16.53 -0.22
CA TRP A 451 26.69 15.35 -0.03
C TRP A 451 27.15 14.41 1.10
N SER A 452 28.17 14.81 1.86
CA SER A 452 28.60 14.07 3.05
C SER A 452 27.66 14.33 4.23
N GLN A 453 27.74 13.50 5.27
CA GLN A 453 26.92 13.66 6.48
C GLN A 453 27.26 14.92 7.28
N GLN A 454 28.42 15.53 7.05
CA GLN A 454 28.88 16.74 7.75
C GLN A 454 28.60 18.02 6.96
N ASP A 455 28.05 17.90 5.75
CA ASP A 455 27.76 19.05 4.92
C ASP A 455 26.53 19.82 5.43
N SER A 456 26.55 21.13 5.23
CA SER A 456 25.40 21.98 5.53
C SER A 456 24.34 21.83 4.44
N HIS A 457 23.08 21.87 4.84
CA HIS A 457 21.92 21.76 3.95
C HIS A 457 20.83 22.69 4.45
N TRP A 458 20.22 23.45 3.55
CA TRP A 458 19.08 24.29 3.86
C TRP A 458 18.05 24.23 2.75
N ILE A 459 16.80 24.44 3.14
CA ILE A 459 15.64 24.48 2.26
C ILE A 459 14.91 25.79 2.56
N LEU A 460 14.62 26.55 1.52
CA LEU A 460 13.66 27.64 1.55
C LEU A 460 12.35 27.14 0.97
N ASP A 461 11.30 27.18 1.78
CA ASP A 461 9.91 26.97 1.35
C ASP A 461 9.24 28.33 1.20
N CYS A 462 8.95 28.70 -0.04
CA CYS A 462 8.09 29.82 -0.41
C CYS A 462 6.95 29.36 -1.35
N GLY A 463 6.54 28.10 -1.16
CA GLY A 463 5.45 27.47 -1.88
C GLY A 463 4.09 28.09 -1.56
N LYS A 464 3.13 27.78 -2.42
CA LYS A 464 1.71 28.03 -2.12
C LYS A 464 1.25 27.00 -1.09
N PHE A 465 0.09 27.22 -0.49
CA PHE A 465 -0.57 26.13 0.25
C PHE A 465 -0.82 24.95 -0.70
N GLY A 466 -0.52 23.73 -0.22
CA GLY A 466 -0.84 22.50 -0.91
C GLY A 466 -2.34 22.37 -1.21
N VAL A 467 -2.69 21.56 -2.20
CA VAL A 467 -4.10 21.30 -2.51
C VAL A 467 -4.65 20.31 -1.46
N GLN A 468 -5.64 20.73 -0.67
CA GLN A 468 -6.45 19.83 0.17
C GLN A 468 -7.56 19.15 -0.64
#